data_AF-A0A933KVB0-F1
#
_entry.id   AF-A0A933KVB0-F1
#
_cell.length_a   1.000
_cell.length_b   1.000
_cell.length_c   1.000
_cell.angle_alpha   90.00
_cell.angle_beta   90.00
_cell.angle_gamma   90.00
#
_symmetry.space_group_name_H-M   'P 1'
#
loop_
_entity.id
_entity.type
_entity.pdbx_description
1 polymer ?
#
loop_
_entity_poly.entity_id
_entity_poly.type
_entity_poly.pdbx_seq_one_letter_code
_entity_poly.pdbx_strand_id
1 'polypeptide(L)'
;MTADQARVLIAERFSGAQVDGAAPVVVSVARDAWLDLARFAKETLGCRFFSFLSAVDWKDEGLEVVCKVDNLDAGLSLLLKTRLGPGVSACPSLVPVYAGANWMERECYDMFGIAFEGHPDLRRILLGDDWVGHPLLKSYAVDTPYPPYR
;
A
#
# COMPACT_ATOMS: atom_id res chain seq x y z
N MET A 1 -19.73 10.08 8.80
CA MET A 1 -18.42 10.59 8.36
C MET A 1 -18.50 10.85 6.86
N THR A 2 -18.55 12.10 6.42
CA THR A 2 -18.52 12.43 4.98
C THR A 2 -17.07 12.54 4.47
N ALA A 3 -16.89 12.56 3.14
CA ALA A 3 -15.57 12.77 2.53
C ALA A 3 -14.95 14.12 2.94
N ASP A 4 -15.73 15.21 2.99
CA ASP A 4 -15.23 16.52 3.43
C ASP A 4 -14.80 16.53 4.90
N GLN A 5 -15.59 15.90 5.78
CA GLN A 5 -15.23 15.76 7.19
C GLN A 5 -13.95 14.94 7.36
N ALA A 6 -13.82 13.84 6.61
CA ALA A 6 -12.62 13.02 6.63
C ALA A 6 -11.39 13.79 6.15
N ARG A 7 -11.50 14.60 5.08
CA ARG A 7 -10.41 15.45 4.58
C ARG A 7 -9.90 16.41 5.64
N VAL A 8 -10.80 17.10 6.35
CA VAL A 8 -10.43 18.04 7.43
C VAL A 8 -9.69 17.30 8.54
N LEU A 9 -10.25 16.19 9.03
CA LEU A 9 -9.65 15.42 10.13
C LEU A 9 -8.27 14.84 9.76
N ILE A 10 -8.09 14.41 8.51
CA ILE A 10 -6.81 13.91 8.00
C ILE A 10 -5.79 15.05 7.96
N ALA A 11 -6.15 16.21 7.40
CA ALA A 11 -5.27 17.37 7.31
C ALA A 11 -4.85 17.91 8.69
N GLU A 12 -5.73 17.85 9.68
CA GLU A 12 -5.43 18.21 11.07
C GLU A 12 -4.47 17.22 11.75
N ARG A 13 -4.63 15.91 11.51
CA ARG A 13 -3.84 14.87 12.19
C ARG A 13 -2.45 14.67 11.58
N PHE A 14 -2.33 14.80 10.27
CA PHE A 14 -1.13 14.47 9.50
C PHE A 14 -0.60 15.71 8.79
N SER A 15 0.19 16.51 9.51
CA SER A 15 0.87 17.68 8.95
C SER A 15 1.75 17.28 7.77
N GLY A 16 1.46 17.80 6.57
CA GLY A 16 2.21 17.48 5.34
C GLY A 16 1.60 16.35 4.50
N ALA A 17 0.47 15.77 4.91
CA ALA A 17 -0.29 14.88 4.04
C ALA A 17 -0.82 15.65 2.81
N GLN A 18 -0.72 15.02 1.64
CA GLN A 18 -1.44 15.49 0.45
C GLN A 18 -2.79 14.79 0.40
N VAL A 19 -3.86 15.57 0.29
CA VAL A 19 -5.23 15.07 0.34
C VAL A 19 -5.99 15.57 -0.89
N ASP A 20 -6.30 14.65 -1.80
CA ASP A 20 -6.90 14.93 -3.11
C ASP A 20 -8.12 14.05 -3.37
N GLY A 21 -8.84 14.31 -4.46
CA GLY A 21 -9.95 13.46 -4.91
C GLY A 21 -11.23 13.61 -4.09
N ALA A 22 -12.37 13.26 -4.71
CA ALA A 22 -13.69 13.36 -4.09
C ALA A 22 -14.18 12.03 -3.50
N ALA A 23 -14.13 10.95 -4.30
CA ALA A 23 -14.49 9.59 -3.94
C ALA A 23 -13.78 8.61 -4.91
N PRO A 24 -12.71 7.89 -4.49
CA PRO A 24 -12.14 7.91 -3.14
C PRO A 24 -11.40 9.22 -2.82
N VAL A 25 -11.27 9.53 -1.53
CA VAL A 25 -10.32 10.53 -1.03
C VAL A 25 -8.93 9.89 -1.08
N VAL A 26 -8.01 10.50 -1.81
CA VAL A 26 -6.62 10.06 -1.95
C VAL A 26 -5.80 10.76 -0.88
N VAL A 27 -5.05 9.99 -0.09
CA VAL A 27 -4.23 10.51 1.01
C VAL A 27 -2.82 9.99 0.85
N SER A 28 -1.87 10.89 0.60
CA SER A 28 -0.44 10.56 0.51
C SER A 28 0.28 11.06 1.75
N VAL A 29 1.04 10.18 2.40
CA VAL A 29 1.86 10.50 3.59
C VAL A 29 3.28 9.95 3.44
N ALA A 30 4.20 10.51 4.24
CA ALA A 30 5.53 9.94 4.40
C ALA A 30 5.47 8.53 5.02
N ARG A 31 6.51 7.72 4.76
CA ARG A 31 6.57 6.30 5.16
C ARG A 31 6.39 6.08 6.66
N ASP A 32 6.91 6.98 7.48
CA ASP A 32 6.80 6.94 8.95
C ASP A 32 5.37 7.12 9.44
N ALA A 33 4.53 7.88 8.72
CA ALA A 33 3.12 8.09 9.04
C ALA A 33 2.18 7.03 8.43
N TRP A 34 2.68 6.10 7.60
CA TRP A 34 1.88 5.12 6.86
C TRP A 34 1.01 4.24 7.78
N LEU A 35 1.61 3.63 8.79
CA LEU A 35 0.90 2.74 9.71
C LEU A 35 -0.10 3.52 10.57
N ASP A 36 0.27 4.72 11.01
CA ASP A 36 -0.59 5.59 11.81
C ASP A 36 -1.80 6.08 11.00
N LEU A 37 -1.62 6.38 9.71
CA LEU A 37 -2.71 6.71 8.80
C LEU A 37 -3.71 5.55 8.67
N ALA A 38 -3.21 4.32 8.50
CA ALA A 38 -4.08 3.14 8.43
C ALA A 38 -4.85 2.92 9.73
N ARG A 39 -4.21 3.08 10.89
CA ARG A 39 -4.90 3.03 12.21
C ARG A 39 -5.97 4.10 12.31
N PHE A 40 -5.63 5.34 11.97
CA PHE A 40 -6.57 6.46 11.99
C PHE A 40 -7.77 6.24 11.06
N ALA A 41 -7.53 5.75 9.84
CA ALA A 41 -8.58 5.40 8.89
C ALA A 41 -9.54 4.37 9.48
N LYS A 42 -9.03 3.31 10.11
CA LYS A 42 -9.86 2.25 10.70
C LYS A 42 -10.61 2.72 11.95
N GLU A 43 -9.90 3.34 12.89
CA GLU A 43 -10.38 3.60 14.26
C GLU A 43 -11.17 4.91 14.36
N THR A 44 -10.76 5.95 13.63
CA THR A 44 -11.40 7.27 13.68
C THR A 44 -12.39 7.46 12.54
N LEU A 45 -12.02 7.09 11.31
CA LEU A 45 -12.87 7.31 10.12
C LEU A 45 -13.83 6.14 9.87
N GLY A 46 -13.67 5.03 10.59
CA GLY A 46 -14.50 3.84 10.48
C GLY A 46 -14.26 3.01 9.22
N CYS A 47 -13.14 3.21 8.52
CA CYS A 47 -12.78 2.46 7.31
C CYS A 47 -12.32 1.04 7.67
N ARG A 48 -13.28 0.17 8.02
CA ARG A 48 -13.04 -1.19 8.51
C ARG A 48 -12.91 -2.21 7.39
N PHE A 49 -13.41 -1.90 6.20
CA PHE A 49 -13.33 -2.79 5.04
C PHE A 49 -11.99 -2.55 4.33
N PHE A 50 -11.16 -3.58 4.27
CA PHE A 50 -9.92 -3.57 3.49
C PHE A 50 -10.23 -4.09 2.08
N SER A 51 -9.94 -3.30 1.05
CA SER A 51 -10.24 -3.66 -0.34
C SER A 51 -9.03 -4.30 -1.03
N PHE A 52 -7.92 -3.57 -1.15
CA PHE A 52 -6.68 -4.10 -1.74
C PHE A 52 -5.46 -3.33 -1.24
N LEU A 53 -4.29 -3.93 -1.43
CA LEU A 53 -2.98 -3.27 -1.32
C LEU A 53 -2.15 -3.69 -2.54
N SER A 54 -1.46 -2.73 -3.15
CA SER A 54 -0.58 -2.98 -4.29
C SER A 54 0.57 -1.97 -4.29
N ALA A 55 1.46 -2.07 -5.28
CA ALA A 55 2.56 -1.14 -5.46
C ALA A 55 2.67 -0.64 -6.91
N VAL A 56 3.32 0.51 -7.07
CA VAL A 56 3.63 1.13 -8.35
C VAL A 56 5.13 1.38 -8.41
N ASP A 57 5.77 0.96 -9.50
CA ASP A 57 7.16 1.30 -9.78
C ASP A 57 7.24 2.54 -10.68
N TRP A 58 7.77 3.62 -10.10
CA TRP A 58 8.01 4.91 -10.75
C TRP A 58 9.43 5.05 -11.29
N LYS A 59 10.11 3.92 -11.55
CA LYS A 59 11.47 3.83 -12.08
C LYS A 59 12.47 4.53 -11.16
N ASP A 60 13.20 5.51 -11.69
CA ASP A 60 14.26 6.23 -10.98
C ASP A 60 13.75 7.00 -9.76
N GLU A 61 12.43 7.22 -9.67
CA GLU A 61 11.79 7.90 -8.54
C GLU A 61 11.33 6.94 -7.42
N GLY A 62 11.61 5.65 -7.53
CA GLY A 62 11.32 4.63 -6.50
C GLY A 62 9.93 3.98 -6.61
N LEU A 63 9.51 3.35 -5.51
CA LEU A 63 8.26 2.59 -5.44
C LEU A 63 7.18 3.38 -4.68
N GLU A 64 5.91 3.12 -4.93
CA GLU A 64 4.79 3.65 -4.14
C GLU A 64 3.91 2.50 -3.68
N VAL A 65 3.60 2.44 -2.38
CA VAL A 65 2.62 1.49 -1.84
C VAL A 65 1.26 2.19 -1.81
N VAL A 66 0.24 1.49 -2.29
CA VAL A 66 -1.14 1.99 -2.38
C VAL A 66 -2.07 1.01 -1.70
N CYS A 67 -2.95 1.50 -0.83
CA CYS A 67 -3.96 0.68 -0.16
C CYS A 67 -5.34 1.35 -0.24
N LYS A 68 -6.37 0.58 -0.58
CA LYS A 68 -7.76 1.05 -0.56
C LYS A 68 -8.51 0.46 0.64
N VAL A 69 -9.16 1.34 1.39
CA VAL A 69 -10.00 0.99 2.54
C VAL A 69 -11.31 1.77 2.51
N ASP A 70 -12.38 1.19 3.04
CA ASP A 70 -13.73 1.73 2.96
C ASP A 70 -14.47 1.68 4.31
N ASN A 71 -15.24 2.72 4.59
CA ASN A 71 -16.30 2.73 5.58
C ASN A 71 -17.63 2.53 4.81
N LEU A 72 -18.11 1.29 4.80
CA LEU A 72 -19.29 0.90 4.05
C LEU A 72 -20.58 1.52 4.63
N ASP A 73 -20.63 1.74 5.95
CA ASP A 73 -21.80 2.33 6.61
C ASP A 73 -21.96 3.81 6.24
N ALA A 74 -20.85 4.52 6.04
CA ALA A 74 -20.84 5.94 5.71
C ALA A 74 -20.65 6.24 4.21
N GLY A 75 -20.44 5.21 3.38
CA GLY A 75 -20.11 5.38 1.96
C GLY A 75 -18.80 6.15 1.70
N LEU A 76 -17.84 6.07 2.63
CA LEU A 76 -16.54 6.74 2.52
C LEU A 76 -15.47 5.77 2.03
N SER A 77 -14.80 6.11 0.94
CA SER A 77 -13.67 5.36 0.39
C SER A 77 -12.39 6.17 0.47
N LEU A 78 -11.30 5.55 0.94
CA LEU A 78 -9.97 6.15 1.00
C LEU A 78 -8.98 5.35 0.14
N LEU A 79 -8.09 6.06 -0.55
CA LEU A 79 -6.92 5.52 -1.22
C LEU A 79 -5.67 6.06 -0.52
N LEU A 80 -5.08 5.25 0.35
CA LEU A 80 -3.88 5.59 1.12
C LEU A 80 -2.65 5.34 0.25
N LYS A 81 -1.69 6.26 0.28
CA LYS A 81 -0.44 6.15 -0.46
C LYS A 81 0.77 6.50 0.40
N THR A 82 1.88 5.81 0.16
CA THR A 82 3.19 6.23 0.65
C THR A 82 4.29 5.94 -0.37
N ARG A 83 5.18 6.91 -0.56
CA ARG A 83 6.30 6.81 -1.51
C ARG A 83 7.53 6.25 -0.80
N LEU A 84 8.10 5.21 -1.36
CA LEU A 84 9.40 4.67 -1.03
C LEU A 84 10.40 5.29 -2.00
N GLY A 85 11.26 6.18 -1.50
CA GLY A 85 12.24 6.88 -2.33
C GLY A 85 13.20 5.93 -3.07
N PRO A 86 14.06 6.47 -3.96
CA PRO A 86 14.98 5.65 -4.75
C PRO A 86 15.83 4.72 -3.88
N GLY A 87 15.87 3.43 -4.23
CA GLY A 87 16.61 2.40 -3.49
C GLY A 87 15.95 1.94 -2.18
N VAL A 88 14.81 2.52 -1.78
CA VAL A 88 14.04 2.10 -0.60
C VAL A 88 13.01 1.05 -1.01
N SER A 89 13.10 -0.13 -0.41
CA SER A 89 12.16 -1.24 -0.64
C SER A 89 11.59 -1.78 0.67
N ALA A 90 11.50 -0.96 1.72
CA ALA A 90 10.91 -1.35 3.00
C ALA A 90 9.73 -0.44 3.37
N CYS A 91 8.66 -1.02 3.90
CA CYS A 91 7.44 -0.32 4.29
C CYS A 91 6.87 -0.94 5.58
N PRO A 92 6.30 -0.18 6.53
CA PRO A 92 5.61 -0.80 7.67
C PRO A 92 4.42 -1.66 7.22
N SER A 93 4.28 -2.86 7.78
CA SER A 93 3.16 -3.75 7.53
C SER A 93 1.84 -3.17 8.07
N LEU A 94 0.78 -3.26 7.28
CA LEU A 94 -0.59 -2.95 7.68
C LEU A 94 -1.31 -4.15 8.30
N VAL A 95 -0.72 -5.35 8.33
CA VAL A 95 -1.34 -6.55 8.94
C VAL A 95 -1.83 -6.33 10.38
N PRO A 96 -1.09 -5.62 11.27
CA PRO A 96 -1.58 -5.33 12.62
C PRO A 96 -2.88 -4.50 12.65
N VAL A 97 -3.23 -3.82 11.56
CA VAL A 97 -4.45 -3.01 11.42
C VAL A 97 -5.49 -3.76 10.60
N TYR A 98 -5.11 -4.32 9.46
CA TYR A 98 -5.98 -5.02 8.52
C TYR A 98 -5.42 -6.41 8.23
N ALA A 99 -6.06 -7.45 8.78
CA ALA A 99 -5.66 -8.83 8.53
C ALA A 99 -5.65 -9.19 7.03
N GLY A 100 -6.52 -8.58 6.23
CA GLY A 100 -6.58 -8.74 4.77
C GLY A 100 -5.33 -8.27 4.03
N ALA A 101 -4.47 -7.46 4.66
CA ALA A 101 -3.21 -7.02 4.07
C ALA A 101 -2.19 -8.17 3.92
N ASN A 102 -2.34 -9.28 4.66
CA ASN A 102 -1.32 -10.33 4.74
C ASN A 102 -0.92 -10.89 3.36
N TRP A 103 -1.88 -11.36 2.57
CA TRP A 103 -1.58 -11.91 1.25
C TRP A 103 -1.15 -10.84 0.25
N MET A 104 -1.73 -9.64 0.32
CA MET A 104 -1.39 -8.54 -0.59
C MET A 104 0.03 -8.00 -0.35
N GLU A 105 0.47 -7.95 0.91
CA GLU A 105 1.85 -7.59 1.25
C GLU A 105 2.84 -8.67 0.79
N ARG A 106 2.47 -9.95 0.90
CA ARG A 106 3.26 -11.06 0.33
C ARG A 106 3.34 -10.99 -1.20
N GLU A 107 2.24 -10.66 -1.87
CA GLU A 107 2.23 -10.44 -3.31
C GLU A 107 3.14 -9.27 -3.70
N CYS A 108 3.05 -8.13 -3.01
CA CYS A 108 3.94 -6.99 -3.24
C CYS A 108 5.42 -7.32 -2.98
N TYR A 109 5.70 -8.10 -1.94
CA TYR A 109 7.05 -8.63 -1.68
C TYR A 109 7.54 -9.49 -2.85
N ASP A 110 6.70 -10.43 -3.32
CA ASP A 110 7.08 -11.36 -4.38
C ASP A 110 7.30 -10.65 -5.72
N MET A 111 6.41 -9.71 -6.05
CA MET A 111 6.35 -9.04 -7.35
C MET A 111 7.21 -7.78 -7.48
N PHE A 112 7.41 -7.04 -6.40
CA PHE A 112 8.14 -5.75 -6.39
C PHE A 112 9.35 -5.74 -5.44
N GLY A 113 9.51 -6.75 -4.58
CA GLY A 113 10.61 -6.82 -3.62
C GLY A 113 10.43 -5.93 -2.40
N ILE A 114 9.21 -5.48 -2.11
CA ILE A 114 8.92 -4.63 -0.94
C ILE A 114 8.87 -5.47 0.34
N ALA A 115 9.82 -5.24 1.25
CA ALA A 115 9.85 -5.83 2.58
C ALA A 115 8.88 -5.10 3.53
N PHE A 116 7.84 -5.80 3.97
CA PHE A 116 6.88 -5.27 4.94
C PHE A 116 7.32 -5.54 6.38
N GLU A 117 7.79 -4.51 7.07
CA GLU A 117 8.31 -4.58 8.43
C GLU A 117 7.20 -4.89 9.44
N GLY A 118 7.37 -5.93 10.25
CA GLY A 118 6.36 -6.40 11.20
C GLY A 118 5.32 -7.36 10.61
N HIS A 119 5.43 -7.75 9.34
CA HIS A 119 4.57 -8.78 8.76
C HIS A 119 4.87 -10.17 9.37
N PRO A 120 3.84 -10.97 9.74
CA PRO A 120 4.04 -12.21 10.50
C PRO A 120 4.61 -13.39 9.69
N ASP A 121 4.39 -13.43 8.38
CA ASP A 121 4.88 -14.50 7.48
C ASP A 121 5.22 -13.93 6.10
N LEU A 122 6.26 -13.08 6.00
CA LEU A 122 6.61 -12.45 4.73
C LEU A 122 7.48 -13.40 3.88
N ARG A 123 6.83 -14.16 3.02
CA ARG A 123 7.45 -15.07 2.05
C ARG A 123 6.71 -15.01 0.72
N ARG A 124 7.38 -15.46 -0.35
CA ARG A 124 6.81 -15.57 -1.72
C ARG A 124 5.45 -16.30 -1.71
N ILE A 125 4.59 -15.97 -2.67
CA ILE A 125 3.24 -16.56 -2.74
C ILE A 125 2.80 -16.89 -4.17
N LEU A 126 3.35 -16.21 -5.19
CA LEU A 126 3.03 -16.40 -6.61
C LEU A 126 4.16 -17.11 -7.36
N LEU A 127 5.42 -16.76 -7.09
CA LEU A 127 6.58 -17.27 -7.84
C LEU A 127 7.12 -18.56 -7.22
N GLY A 128 7.80 -19.35 -8.06
CA GLY A 128 8.56 -20.52 -7.60
C GLY A 128 9.67 -20.15 -6.61
N ASP A 129 10.03 -21.09 -5.74
CA ASP A 129 11.03 -20.88 -4.70
C ASP A 129 12.43 -20.56 -5.27
N ASP A 130 12.71 -21.00 -6.50
CA ASP A 130 13.95 -20.78 -7.24
C ASP A 130 13.94 -19.51 -8.10
N TRP A 131 12.85 -18.74 -8.08
CA TRP A 131 12.74 -17.54 -8.91
C TRP A 131 13.69 -16.42 -8.45
N VAL A 132 14.40 -15.83 -9.42
CA VAL A 132 15.31 -14.70 -9.20
C VAL A 132 14.68 -13.42 -9.72
N GLY A 133 14.55 -12.43 -8.84
CA GLY A 133 14.02 -11.10 -9.16
C GLY A 133 12.52 -10.91 -8.87
N HIS A 134 11.98 -9.81 -9.40
CA HIS A 134 10.68 -9.21 -9.07
C HIS A 134 10.00 -8.71 -10.36
N PRO A 135 9.09 -9.50 -10.97
CA PRO A 135 8.63 -9.26 -12.34
C PRO A 135 7.83 -7.98 -12.59
N LEU A 136 7.26 -7.35 -11.56
CA LEU A 136 6.50 -6.10 -11.73
C LEU A 136 7.36 -4.84 -11.61
N LEU A 137 8.67 -4.99 -11.35
CA LEU A 137 9.63 -3.89 -11.53
C LEU A 137 9.79 -3.58 -13.02
N LYS A 138 9.78 -2.29 -13.37
CA LYS A 138 9.96 -1.80 -14.75
C LYS A 138 11.36 -2.07 -15.30
N SER A 139 12.33 -2.30 -14.43
CA SER A 139 13.69 -2.72 -14.80
C SER A 139 13.81 -4.23 -15.05
N TYR A 140 12.79 -5.02 -14.71
CA TYR A 140 12.81 -6.46 -14.95
C TYR A 140 12.72 -6.75 -16.45
N ALA A 141 13.70 -7.52 -16.95
CA ALA A 141 13.83 -7.79 -18.38
C ALA A 141 12.64 -8.62 -18.88
N VAL A 142 12.01 -8.19 -19.97
CA VAL A 142 10.81 -8.85 -20.55
C VAL A 142 11.19 -10.12 -21.33
N ASP A 143 12.48 -10.29 -21.66
CA ASP A 143 13.02 -11.43 -22.41
C ASP A 143 13.53 -12.57 -21.53
N THR A 144 13.07 -12.67 -20.28
CA THR A 144 13.40 -13.83 -19.44
C THR A 144 12.85 -15.11 -20.08
N PRO A 145 13.63 -16.21 -20.12
CA PRO A 145 13.22 -17.48 -20.74
C PRO A 145 11.90 -18.05 -20.19
N TYR A 146 11.55 -17.64 -18.98
CA TYR A 146 10.32 -17.99 -18.27
C TYR A 146 9.52 -16.70 -18.05
N PRO A 147 8.49 -16.42 -18.85
CA PRO A 147 7.53 -15.37 -18.54
C PRO A 147 6.71 -15.82 -17.31
N PRO A 148 6.44 -14.96 -16.32
CA PRO A 148 5.66 -15.34 -15.13
C PRO A 148 4.20 -15.73 -15.44
N TYR A 149 3.73 -15.56 -16.68
CA TYR A 149 2.33 -15.76 -17.09
C TYR A 149 2.15 -16.56 -18.39
N ARG A 150 3.12 -17.38 -18.82
CA ARG A 150 2.95 -18.27 -19.99
C ARG A 150 3.38 -19.70 -19.70
#